data_AF-A0A2N8DQK6-F1
#
_entry.id   AF-A0A2N8DQK6-F1
#
_cell.length_a   1.000
_cell.length_b   1.000
_cell.length_c   1.000
_cell.angle_alpha   90.00
_cell.angle_beta   90.00
_cell.angle_gamma   90.00
#
_symmetry.space_group_name_H-M   'P 1'
#
loop_
_entity.id
_entity.type
_entity.pdbx_description
1 polymer ?
#
loop_
_entity_poly.entity_id
_entity_poly.type
_entity_poly.pdbx_seq_one_letter_code
_entity_poly.pdbx_strand_id
1 'polypeptide(L)' 'MEDIFVVKRCNKIIIHGRRAGESLHEPAEATGWYRINDTRTGGFIGDGYDLEEDARRECLRLNAASSRVTVSESSG' A
#
# COMPACT_ATOMS: atom_id res chain seq x y z
N MET A 1 -17.05 -13.52 1.77
CA MET A 1 -16.43 -12.66 0.76
C MET A 1 -14.99 -12.49 1.20
N GLU A 2 -14.03 -12.98 0.43
CA GLU A 2 -12.61 -12.69 0.72
C GLU A 2 -12.32 -11.22 0.37
N ASP A 3 -11.45 -10.59 1.15
CA ASP A 3 -11.03 -9.22 0.89
C ASP A 3 -10.24 -9.15 -0.43
N ILE A 4 -10.69 -8.26 -1.34
CA ILE A 4 -10.03 -8.01 -2.63
C ILE A 4 -8.72 -7.26 -2.42
N PHE A 5 -8.70 -6.39 -1.41
CA PHE A 5 -7.54 -5.60 -1.05
C PHE A 5 -7.05 -5.99 0.34
N VAL A 6 -5.72 -6.06 0.50
CA VAL A 6 -5.08 -6.41 1.78
C VAL A 6 -3.91 -5.47 2.08
N VAL A 7 -3.80 -5.05 3.34
CA VAL A 7 -2.65 -4.25 3.79
C VAL A 7 -1.42 -5.14 3.95
N LYS A 8 -0.28 -4.69 3.42
CA LYS A 8 1.02 -5.34 3.57
C LYS A 8 2.06 -4.34 4.06
N ARG A 9 2.75 -4.70 5.13
CA ARG A 9 3.96 -3.99 5.56
C ARG A 9 5.10 -4.30 4.60
N CYS A 10 5.79 -3.25 4.16
CA CYS A 10 6.95 -3.31 3.29
C CYS A 10 8.12 -2.56 3.93
N ASN A 11 9.33 -2.82 3.42
CA ASN A 11 10.50 -2.06 3.84
C ASN A 11 10.55 -0.76 3.02
N LYS A 12 10.76 0.37 3.69
CA LYS A 12 11.05 1.66 3.05
C LYS A 12 12.54 1.69 2.74
N ILE A 13 12.88 1.87 1.48
CA ILE A 13 14.26 2.08 1.04
C ILE A 13 14.38 3.56 0.70
N ILE A 14 15.06 4.33 1.55
CA ILE A 14 15.26 5.76 1.33
C ILE A 14 16.56 5.95 0.54
N ILE A 15 16.43 6.28 -0.75
CA ILE A 15 17.58 6.59 -1.61
C ILE A 15 17.89 8.08 -1.50
N HIS A 16 18.96 8.41 -0.78
CA HIS A 16 19.48 9.77 -0.70
C HIS A 16 20.37 10.05 -1.92
N GLY A 17 20.05 11.08 -2.71
CA GLY A 17 20.95 11.56 -3.76
C GLY A 17 22.25 12.08 -3.14
N ARG A 18 23.40 11.69 -3.70
CA ARG A 18 24.71 12.14 -3.21
C ARG A 18 25.26 13.25 -4.10
N ARG A 19 25.73 14.36 -3.51
CA ARG A 19 26.62 15.30 -4.20
C ARG A 19 28.08 14.92 -3.95
N ALA A 20 28.95 15.21 -4.91
CA ALA A 20 30.38 14.96 -4.78
C ALA A 20 30.95 15.68 -3.54
N GLY A 21 31.52 14.92 -2.61
CA GLY A 21 32.09 15.44 -1.36
C GLY A 21 31.22 15.29 -0.11
N GLU A 22 29.95 14.87 -0.24
CA GLU A 22 29.11 14.63 0.94
C GLU A 22 29.37 13.23 1.54
N SER A 23 29.73 13.23 2.82
CA SER A 23 29.87 12.03 3.67
C SER A 23 28.72 12.01 4.68
N LEU A 24 27.51 11.67 4.25
CA LEU A 24 26.43 11.36 5.17
C LEU A 24 26.31 9.84 5.31
N HIS A 25 26.64 9.36 6.51
CA HIS A 25 26.35 8.01 6.96
C HIS A 25 25.45 8.09 8.18
N GLU A 26 24.20 8.49 7.96
CA GLU A 26 23.14 8.06 8.84
C GLU A 26 22.53 6.82 8.18
N PRO A 27 22.51 5.65 8.87
CA PRO A 27 21.84 4.49 8.32
C PRO A 27 20.40 4.90 8.09
N ALA A 28 19.91 4.73 6.86
CA ALA A 28 18.50 4.97 6.55
C ALA A 28 17.70 4.16 7.57
N GLU A 29 17.03 4.84 8.50
CA GLU A 29 16.18 4.16 9.46
C GLU A 29 15.18 3.33 8.66
N ALA A 30 15.15 2.04 8.92
CA ALA A 30 14.24 1.12 8.26
C ALA A 30 12.82 1.36 8.81
N THR A 31 12.24 2.51 8.48
CA THR A 31 10.86 2.84 8.81
C THR A 31 9.98 2.02 7.88
N GLY A 32 9.46 0.88 8.33
CA GLY A 32 8.52 0.10 7.52
C GLY A 32 7.32 0.96 7.10
N TRP A 33 6.96 0.94 5.83
CA TRP A 33 5.74 1.57 5.30
C TRP A 33 4.70 0.50 4.95
N TYR A 34 3.45 0.92 4.76
CA TYR A 34 2.35 0.04 4.41
C TYR A 34 1.88 0.33 2.99
N ARG A 35 1.45 -0.73 2.30
CA ARG A 35 0.82 -0.65 0.99
C ARG A 35 -0.43 -1.52 0.95
N ILE A 36 -1.30 -1.25 -0.01
CA ILE A 36 -2.54 -1.98 -0.26
C ILE A 36 -2.33 -2.83 -1.51
N ASN A 37 -2.28 -4.14 -1.30
CA ASN A 37 -2.15 -5.13 -2.37
C ASN A 37 -3.53 -5.54 -2.89
N ASP A 38 -3.66 -5.68 -4.21
CA ASP A 38 -4.81 -6.30 -4.86
C ASP A 38 -4.53 -7.80 -5.02
N THR A 39 -5.37 -8.63 -4.42
CA THR A 39 -5.22 -10.10 -4.46
C THR A 39 -5.59 -10.71 -5.81
N ARG A 40 -6.33 -9.99 -6.66
CA ARG A 40 -6.78 -10.48 -7.97
C ARG A 40 -5.73 -10.31 -9.05
N THR A 41 -5.04 -9.18 -9.04
CA THR A 41 -4.03 -8.84 -10.05
C THR A 41 -2.61 -9.15 -9.58
N GLY A 42 -2.41 -9.34 -8.27
CA GLY A 42 -1.08 -9.41 -7.66
C GLY A 42 -0.36 -8.05 -7.63
N GLY A 43 -1.04 -6.97 -8.03
CA GLY A 43 -0.54 -5.60 -8.02
C GLY A 43 -0.78 -4.89 -6.68
N PHE A 44 -0.54 -3.58 -6.68
CA PHE A 44 -0.82 -2.69 -5.55
C PHE A 44 -1.50 -1.40 -6.05
N ILE A 45 -2.40 -0.84 -5.25
CA ILE A 45 -3.24 0.32 -5.61
C ILE A 45 -3.07 1.51 -4.65
N GLY A 46 -2.28 1.34 -3.59
CA GLY A 46 -1.87 2.44 -2.71
C GLY A 46 -0.60 2.05 -1.96
N ASP A 47 0.41 2.92 -2.00
CA ASP A 47 1.66 2.78 -1.26
C ASP A 47 1.99 4.09 -0.54
N GLY A 48 3.01 4.09 0.32
CA GLY A 48 3.43 5.33 0.99
C GLY A 48 2.81 5.59 2.36
N TYR A 49 2.02 4.67 2.92
CA TYR A 49 1.44 4.88 4.25
C TYR A 49 2.50 4.66 5.35
N ASP A 50 2.78 5.69 6.15
CA ASP A 50 3.67 5.52 7.30
C ASP A 50 2.98 4.79 8.47
N LEU A 51 1.64 4.94 8.61
CA LEU A 51 0.83 4.28 9.65
C LEU A 51 -0.04 3.14 9.08
N GLU A 52 -0.09 2.01 9.80
CA GLU A 52 -0.91 0.87 9.40
C GLU A 52 -2.40 1.20 9.40
N GLU A 53 -2.84 2.02 10.36
CA GLU A 53 -4.25 2.39 10.52
C GLU A 53 -4.78 3.16 9.32
N ASP A 54 -3.98 4.05 8.73
CA ASP A 54 -4.35 4.80 7.53
C ASP A 54 -4.48 3.86 6.33
N ALA A 55 -3.52 2.95 6.16
CA ALA A 55 -3.60 1.92 5.13
C ALA A 55 -4.83 1.00 5.33
N ARG A 56 -5.17 0.66 6.58
CA ARG A 56 -6.35 -0.16 6.90
C ARG A 56 -7.66 0.56 6.60
N ARG A 57 -7.79 1.84 6.96
CA ARG A 57 -8.98 2.64 6.66
C ARG A 57 -9.24 2.71 5.17
N GLU A 58 -8.19 2.96 4.39
CA GLU A 58 -8.30 3.00 2.94
C GLU A 58 -8.60 1.63 2.35
N CYS A 59 -7.94 0.57 2.84
CA CYS A 59 -8.21 -0.81 2.43
C CYS A 59 -9.68 -1.19 2.66
N LEU A 60 -10.26 -0.83 3.81
CA LEU A 60 -11.67 -1.05 4.10
C LEU A 60 -12.59 -0.27 3.15
N ARG A 61 -12.25 0.99 2.86
CA ARG A 61 -13.00 1.82 1.89
C ARG A 61 -13.00 1.18 0.50
N LEU A 62 -11.85 0.69 0.05
CA LEU A 62 -11.69 0.01 -1.23
C LEU A 62 -12.46 -1.31 -1.29
N ASN A 63 -12.36 -2.15 -0.25
CA ASN A 63 -13.14 -3.40 -0.16
C ASN A 63 -14.66 -3.14 -0.13
N ALA A 64 -15.10 -2.09 0.57
CA ALA A 64 -16.51 -1.67 0.58
C ALA A 64 -16.99 -1.14 -0.77
N ALA A 65 -16.15 -0.40 -1.50
CA ALA A 65 -16.47 0.09 -2.84
C ALA A 65 -16.54 -1.06 -3.86
N SER A 66 -15.59 -2.00 -3.83
CA SER A 66 -15.54 -3.11 -4.77
C SER A 66 -16.60 -4.19 -4.51
N SER A 67 -17.02 -4.39 -3.26
CA SER A 67 -18.15 -5.29 -2.95
C SER A 67 -19.48 -4.80 -3.52
N ARG A 68 -19.64 -3.48 -3.74
CA ARG A 68 -20.84 -2.92 -4.40
C ARG A 68 -20.87 -3.16 -5.90
N VAL A 69 -19.70 -3.18 -6.56
CA VAL A 69 -19.61 -3.39 -8.01
C VAL A 69 -19.91 -4.84 -8.39
N THR A 70 -19.63 -5.81 -7.50
CA THR A 70 -19.94 -7.23 -7.75
C THR A 70 -21.44 -7.59 -7.69
N VAL A 71 -22.32 -6.68 -7.26
CA VAL A 71 -23.76 -6.94 -7.10
C VAL A 71 -24.59 -6.45 -8.30
N SER A 72 -23.99 -5.82 -9.30
CA SER A 72 -24.71 -5.26 -10.45
C SER A 72 -24.30 -5.82 -11.81
N GLU A 73 -24.10 -7.15 -11.92
CA GLU A 73 -24.15 -7.85 -13.20
C GLU A 73 -25.02 -9.11 -13.08
N SER A 74 -26.33 -8.91 -12.98
CA SER A 74 -27.34 -9.95 -13.23
C SER A 74 -28.65 -9.25 -13.58
N SER A 75 -28.84 -8.96 -14.86
CA SER A 75 -30.12 -8.99 -15.59
C SER A 75 -29.90 -8.36 -16.97
N GLY A 76 -29.56 -9.20 -17.94
CA GLY A 76 -29.74 -8.98 -19.36
C GLY A 76 -30.52 -10.15 -19.92
#